data_AF-A0A436VCW3-F1
#
_entry.id   AF-A0A436VCW3-F1
#
_cell.length_a   1.000
_cell.length_b   1.000
_cell.length_c   1.000
_cell.angle_alpha   90.00
_cell.angle_beta   90.00
_cell.angle_gamma   90.00
#
_symmetry.space_group_name_H-M   'P 1'
#
loop_
_entity.id
_entity.type
_entity.pdbx_description
1 polymer ?
#
loop_
_entity_poly.entity_id
_entity_poly.type
_entity_poly.pdbx_seq_one_letter_code
_entity_poly.pdbx_strand_id
1 'polypeptide(L)' 'MADDKTKTDNRDRSQVAGDEDYEVRHFAEEAGITPEQARTLIKRHGTDRKVLHEIAESIKGQ' A
#
# COMPACT_ATOMS: atom_id res chain seq x y z
N MET A 1 13.87 21.42 -21.58
CA MET A 1 13.77 20.44 -20.49
C MET A 1 12.46 19.72 -20.68
N ALA A 2 12.51 18.48 -21.15
CA ALA A 2 11.35 17.61 -21.25
C ALA A 2 11.61 16.50 -20.24
N ASP A 3 10.88 16.51 -19.13
CA ASP A 3 10.90 15.39 -18.20
C ASP A 3 10.34 14.17 -18.93
N ASP A 4 11.23 13.30 -19.39
CA ASP A 4 10.91 11.94 -19.82
C ASP A 4 10.30 11.18 -18.64
N LYS A 5 8.97 11.30 -18.48
CA LYS A 5 8.15 10.53 -17.52
C LYS A 5 8.10 9.03 -17.84
N THR A 6 8.89 8.56 -18.80
CA THR A 6 8.97 7.15 -19.25
C THR A 6 9.95 6.33 -18.42
N LYS A 7 10.71 6.95 -17.51
CA LYS A 7 11.31 6.23 -16.37
C LYS A 7 10.23 5.99 -15.30
N THR A 8 9.15 5.31 -15.69
CA THR A 8 8.32 4.58 -14.71
C THR A 8 9.23 3.48 -14.21
N ASP A 9 9.98 3.82 -13.17
CA ASP A 9 10.84 2.93 -12.46
C ASP A 9 10.01 1.70 -12.12
N ASN A 10 10.41 0.57 -12.69
CA ASN A 10 9.75 -0.72 -12.56
C ASN A 10 9.95 -1.28 -11.13
N ARG A 11 10.17 -0.40 -10.13
CA ARG A 11 10.08 -0.72 -8.72
C ARG A 11 8.68 -1.22 -8.52
N ASP A 12 8.58 -2.48 -8.15
CA ASP A 12 7.36 -3.21 -7.82
C ASP A 12 6.30 -2.32 -7.14
N ARG A 13 5.46 -1.64 -7.95
CA ARG A 13 4.22 -1.02 -7.46
C ARG A 13 3.26 -2.06 -6.90
N SER A 14 3.59 -3.34 -7.09
CA SER A 14 2.98 -4.50 -6.45
C SER A 14 3.14 -4.50 -4.93
N GLN A 15 4.17 -3.84 -4.39
CA GLN A 15 4.47 -3.88 -2.95
C GLN A 15 4.37 -2.50 -2.30
N VAL A 16 3.78 -2.45 -1.11
CA VAL A 16 3.76 -1.29 -0.21
C VAL A 16 5.00 -1.38 0.66
N ALA A 17 5.91 -0.41 0.62
CA ALA A 17 7.06 -0.44 1.53
C ALA A 17 6.57 -0.24 2.97
N GLY A 18 6.48 -1.34 3.73
CA GLY A 18 6.02 -1.34 5.11
C GLY A 18 6.91 -0.59 6.10
N ASP A 19 8.12 -0.23 5.69
CA ASP A 19 9.10 0.55 6.46
C ASP A 19 8.92 2.06 6.30
N GLU A 20 8.21 2.51 5.25
CA GLU A 20 7.93 3.94 5.05
C GLU A 20 6.53 4.28 5.55
N ASP A 21 6.46 5.07 6.64
CA ASP A 21 5.19 5.52 7.23
C ASP A 21 4.29 6.25 6.22
N TYR A 22 4.91 6.95 5.25
CA TYR A 22 4.22 7.58 4.14
C TYR A 22 3.48 6.58 3.25
N GLU A 23 4.09 5.44 2.90
CA GLU A 23 3.44 4.41 2.08
C GLU A 23 2.33 3.68 2.84
N VAL A 24 2.53 3.42 4.14
CA VAL A 24 1.50 2.83 5.00
C VAL A 24 0.27 3.74 5.05
N ARG A 25 0.46 5.05 5.24
CA ARG A 25 -0.62 6.04 5.24
C ARG A 25 -1.31 6.13 3.89
N HIS A 26 -0.53 6.22 2.81
CA HIS A 26 -1.07 6.26 1.45
C HIS A 26 -1.93 5.02 1.14
N PHE A 27 -1.46 3.83 1.53
CA PHE A 27 -2.23 2.59 1.38
C PHE A 27 -3.50 2.61 2.24
N ALA A 28 -3.42 3.09 3.48
CA ALA A 28 -4.58 3.19 4.36
C ALA A 28 -5.68 4.10 3.77
N GLU A 29 -5.27 5.25 3.21
CA GLU A 29 -6.18 6.17 2.54
C GLU A 29 -6.82 5.55 1.28
N GLU A 30 -6.03 4.86 0.45
CA GLU A 30 -6.52 4.17 -0.76
C GLU A 30 -7.49 3.04 -0.40
N ALA A 31 -7.15 2.22 0.58
CA ALA A 31 -7.96 1.09 1.02
C ALA A 31 -9.13 1.52 1.94
N GLY A 32 -9.15 2.76 2.40
CA GLY A 32 -10.18 3.31 3.29
C GLY A 32 -10.18 2.68 4.68
N ILE A 33 -8.99 2.32 5.19
CA ILE A 33 -8.77 1.78 6.53
C ILE A 33 -7.92 2.74 7.35
N THR A 34 -7.75 2.45 8.65
CA THR A 34 -6.85 3.24 9.49
C THR A 34 -5.37 2.91 9.19
N PRO A 35 -4.44 3.87 9.36
CA PRO A 35 -3.00 3.62 9.19
C PRO A 35 -2.47 2.55 10.16
N GLU A 36 -3.08 2.41 11.34
CA GLU A 36 -2.76 1.35 12.29
C GLU A 36 -3.16 -0.05 11.78
N GLN A 37 -4.34 -0.16 11.15
CA GLN A 37 -4.78 -1.38 10.47
C GLN A 37 -3.87 -1.70 9.29
N ALA A 38 -3.52 -0.72 8.46
CA ALA A 38 -2.58 -0.88 7.35
C ALA A 38 -1.23 -1.43 7.83
N ARG A 39 -0.63 -0.81 8.86
CA ARG A 39 0.62 -1.29 9.47
C ARG A 39 0.52 -2.73 9.97
N THR A 40 -0.61 -3.07 10.59
CA THR A 40 -0.86 -4.41 11.12
C THR A 40 -0.98 -5.43 9.99
N LEU A 41 -1.70 -5.08 8.92
CA LEU A 41 -1.83 -5.90 7.72
C LEU A 41 -0.47 -6.13 7.07
N ILE A 42 0.34 -5.08 6.92
CA ILE A 42 1.67 -5.17 6.32
C ILE A 42 2.59 -6.06 7.16
N LYS A 43 2.55 -5.93 8.49
CA LYS A 43 3.31 -6.81 9.39
C LYS A 43 2.86 -8.28 9.35
N ARG A 44 1.57 -8.54 9.12
CA ARG A 44 0.99 -9.89 9.21
C ARG A 44 1.01 -10.63 7.88
N HIS A 45 0.74 -9.94 6.79
CA HIS A 45 0.56 -10.50 5.45
C HIS A 45 1.71 -10.14 4.50
N GLY A 46 2.64 -9.29 4.94
CA GLY A 46 3.75 -8.81 4.14
C GLY A 46 3.39 -7.54 3.37
N THR A 47 4.25 -7.16 2.44
CA THR A 47 4.14 -5.91 1.70
C THR A 47 3.32 -6.02 0.41
N ASP A 48 2.68 -7.15 0.14
CA ASP A 48 1.95 -7.39 -1.11
C ASP A 48 0.66 -6.55 -1.21
N ARG A 49 0.67 -5.50 -2.05
CA ARG A 49 -0.43 -4.53 -2.17
C ARG A 49 -1.76 -5.19 -2.52
N LYS A 50 -1.75 -6.19 -3.40
CA LYS A 50 -2.97 -6.92 -3.81
C LYS A 50 -3.62 -7.64 -2.62
N VAL A 51 -2.81 -8.38 -1.87
CA VAL A 51 -3.26 -9.12 -0.68
C VAL A 51 -3.76 -8.14 0.38
N LEU A 52 -3.00 -7.07 0.62
CA LEU A 52 -3.38 -6.05 1.59
C LEU A 52 -4.71 -5.38 1.20
N HIS A 53 -4.91 -5.08 -0.08
CA HIS A 53 -6.15 -4.45 -0.56
C HIS A 53 -7.36 -5.37 -0.39
N GLU A 54 -7.25 -6.64 -0.79
CA GLU A 54 -8.33 -7.64 -0.62
C GLU A 54 -8.74 -7.82 0.86
N ILE A 55 -7.76 -7.86 1.76
CA ILE A 55 -8.03 -7.96 3.20
C ILE A 55 -8.62 -6.65 3.73
N ALA A 56 -8.14 -5.50 3.28
CA ALA A 56 -8.65 -4.21 3.71
C ALA A 56 -10.11 -3.99 3.27
N GLU A 57 -10.47 -4.41 2.05
CA GLU A 57 -11.86 -4.43 1.58
C GLU A 57 -12.75 -5.31 2.47
N SER A 58 -12.23 -6.46 2.90
CA SER A 58 -12.94 -7.35 3.83
C SER A 58 -13.13 -6.75 5.23
N ILE A 59 -12.25 -5.86 5.67
CA ILE A 59 -12.34 -5.16 6.98
C ILE A 59 -13.30 -3.97 6.91
N LYS A 60 -13.32 -3.24 5.79
CA LYS A 60 -14.18 -2.06 5.59
C LYS A 60 -15.67 -2.40 5.53
N GLY A 61 -16.02 -3.62 5.14
CA GLY A 61 -17.40 -4.08 5.00
C GLY A 61 -18.07 -4.60 6.28
N GLN A 62 -17.39 -4.58 7.42
CA GLN A 62 -17.92 -5.01 8.72
C GLN A 62 -18.47 -3.86 9.58
#